data_AF-A0A7G8EIR9-F1
#
_entry.id   AF-A0A7G8EIR9-F1
#
_cell.length_a   1.000
_cell.length_b   1.000
_cell.length_c   1.000
_cell.angle_alpha   90.00
_cell.angle_beta   90.00
_cell.angle_gamma   90.00
#
_symmetry.space_group_name_H-M   'P 1'
#
loop_
_entity.id
_entity.type
_entity.pdbx_description
1 polymer ?
#
loop_
_entity_poly.entity_id
_entity_poly.type
_entity_poly.pdbx_seq_one_letter_code
_entity_poly.pdbx_strand_id
1 'polypeptide(L)'
;MCQLLTCPYKLDMIFAACHALHIKPRRGMAKTNHYGARVSQRGIREATVELAQQHGIPHGDKLVLGRKQILAVLEALDRERKELIRAMDKGGVIVVECGGALVTAYDFDSFNRY
;
A
#
# COMPACT_ATOMS: atom_id res chain seq x y z
N MET A 1 -17.39 -36.66 -4.09
CA MET A 1 -16.85 -36.26 -5.41
C MET A 1 -16.60 -34.77 -5.37
N CYS A 2 -15.33 -34.38 -5.37
CA CYS A 2 -14.86 -33.03 -5.11
C CYS A 2 -14.86 -32.22 -6.41
N GLN A 3 -15.75 -31.23 -6.53
CA GLN A 3 -15.71 -30.25 -7.61
C GLN A 3 -14.79 -29.10 -7.18
N LEU A 4 -13.50 -29.22 -7.48
CA LEU A 4 -12.51 -28.14 -7.36
C LEU A 4 -11.70 -28.02 -8.66
N LEU A 5 -12.39 -27.83 -9.78
CA LEU A 5 -11.74 -27.49 -11.04
C LEU A 5 -12.57 -26.42 -11.75
N THR A 6 -12.31 -25.16 -11.42
CA THR A 6 -12.21 -24.02 -12.35
C THR A 6 -11.93 -22.75 -11.54
N CYS A 7 -10.66 -22.45 -11.32
CA CYS A 7 -10.21 -21.16 -10.82
C CYS A 7 -9.39 -20.48 -11.93
N PRO A 8 -10.02 -19.71 -12.83
CA PRO A 8 -9.36 -19.03 -13.93
C PRO A 8 -8.83 -17.67 -13.46
N TYR A 9 -7.70 -17.62 -12.75
CA TYR A 9 -7.13 -16.31 -12.34
C TYR A 9 -5.61 -16.20 -12.54
N LYS A 10 -4.99 -17.13 -13.30
CA LYS A 10 -3.53 -17.21 -13.36
C LYS A 10 -2.87 -16.12 -14.22
N LEU A 11 -3.63 -15.28 -14.92
CA LEU A 11 -3.06 -14.20 -15.75
C LEU A 11 -3.47 -12.77 -15.37
N ASP A 12 -4.52 -12.56 -14.55
CA ASP A 12 -4.94 -11.20 -14.15
C ASP A 12 -4.23 -10.69 -12.88
N MET A 13 -3.43 -11.54 -12.22
CA MET A 13 -2.83 -11.24 -10.91
C MET A 13 -1.69 -10.22 -10.95
N ILE A 14 -1.02 -10.01 -12.10
CA ILE A 14 0.04 -8.98 -12.19
C ILE A 14 -0.58 -7.57 -12.15
N PHE A 15 -1.77 -7.37 -12.73
CA PHE A 15 -2.46 -6.08 -12.67
C PHE A 15 -3.23 -5.89 -11.35
N ALA A 16 -3.74 -6.98 -10.76
CA ALA A 16 -4.45 -6.96 -9.48
C ALA A 16 -3.52 -6.77 -8.25
N ALA A 17 -2.27 -7.23 -8.29
CA ALA A 17 -1.30 -7.02 -7.21
C ALA A 17 -0.99 -5.53 -6.98
N CYS A 18 -1.04 -4.72 -8.04
CA CYS A 18 -0.86 -3.27 -7.93
C CYS A 18 -2.06 -2.58 -7.22
N HIS A 19 -3.25 -3.18 -7.27
CA HIS A 19 -4.47 -2.64 -6.66
C HIS A 19 -4.66 -3.08 -5.18
N ALA A 20 -3.99 -4.15 -4.76
CA ALA A 20 -4.05 -4.70 -3.40
C ALA A 20 -3.06 -4.03 -2.43
N LEU A 21 -2.00 -3.40 -2.95
CA LEU A 21 -1.26 -2.40 -2.19
C LEU A 21 -2.18 -1.17 -2.09
N HIS A 22 -2.48 -0.71 -0.89
CA HIS A 22 -3.29 0.49 -0.62
C HIS A 22 -2.63 1.82 -1.11
N ILE A 23 -1.92 1.81 -2.22
CA ILE A 23 -1.47 2.99 -2.94
C ILE A 23 -2.69 3.51 -3.70
N LYS A 24 -3.59 4.23 -3.02
CA LYS A 24 -4.65 4.94 -3.74
C LYS A 24 -3.98 6.01 -4.61
N PRO A 25 -4.02 5.93 -5.95
CA PRO A 25 -3.66 7.07 -6.77
C PRO A 25 -4.71 8.15 -6.47
N ARG A 26 -4.34 9.18 -5.70
CA ARG A 26 -5.21 10.35 -5.59
C ARG A 26 -5.24 11.02 -6.96
N ARG A 27 -6.46 11.41 -7.37
CA ARG A 27 -6.69 12.26 -8.54
C ARG A 27 -5.73 13.44 -8.48
N GLY A 28 -4.91 13.60 -9.52
CA GLY A 28 -3.96 14.71 -9.61
C GLY A 28 -4.71 16.03 -9.49
N MET A 29 -4.36 16.84 -8.49
CA MET A 29 -4.82 18.23 -8.41
C MET A 29 -4.14 19.05 -9.51
N ALA A 30 -4.88 20.01 -10.08
CA ALA A 30 -4.32 20.93 -11.06
C ALA A 30 -3.20 21.77 -10.43
N LYS A 31 -2.03 21.80 -11.07
CA LYS A 31 -0.86 22.55 -10.64
C LYS A 31 -0.81 23.87 -11.39
N THR A 32 -0.55 24.97 -10.69
CA THR A 32 -0.38 26.28 -11.33
C THR A 32 1.08 26.50 -11.75
N ASN A 33 1.31 27.42 -12.70
CA ASN A 33 2.67 27.82 -13.09
C ASN A 33 3.47 28.37 -11.89
N HIS A 34 2.79 29.11 -10.98
CA HIS A 34 3.41 29.62 -9.77
C HIS A 34 3.89 28.48 -8.85
N TYR A 35 3.10 27.42 -8.70
CA TYR A 35 3.51 26.24 -7.93
C TYR A 35 4.79 25.62 -8.50
N GLY A 36 4.83 25.34 -9.80
CA GLY A 36 6.00 24.72 -10.43
C GLY A 36 7.28 25.55 -10.27
N ALA A 37 7.19 26.87 -10.51
CA ALA A 37 8.30 27.78 -10.32
C ALA A 37 8.81 27.81 -8.87
N ARG A 38 7.89 27.85 -7.88
CA ARG A 38 8.26 27.93 -6.45
C ARG A 38 8.83 26.63 -5.90
N VAL A 39 8.31 25.49 -6.34
CA VAL A 39 8.81 24.16 -5.96
C VAL A 39 10.25 23.99 -6.47
N SER A 40 10.50 24.34 -7.74
CA SER A 40 11.83 24.32 -8.33
C SER A 40 12.80 25.28 -7.65
N GLN A 41 12.40 26.55 -7.42
CA GLN A 41 13.23 27.55 -6.74
C GLN A 41 13.65 27.14 -5.33
N ARG A 42 12.83 26.33 -4.64
CA ARG A 42 13.10 25.87 -3.26
C ARG A 42 13.78 24.51 -3.20
N GLY A 43 14.11 23.91 -4.35
CA GLY A 43 14.71 22.57 -4.41
C GLY A 43 13.79 21.48 -3.85
N ILE A 44 12.48 21.68 -3.84
CA ILE A 44 11.52 20.71 -3.34
C ILE A 44 11.21 19.73 -4.47
N ARG A 45 11.29 18.43 -4.18
CA ARG A 45 10.92 17.39 -5.14
C ARG A 45 9.41 17.16 -5.09
N GLU A 46 8.80 16.88 -6.23
CA GLU A 46 7.37 16.61 -6.32
C GLU A 46 6.96 15.43 -5.42
N ALA A 47 7.78 14.38 -5.37
CA ALA A 47 7.58 13.23 -4.48
C ALA A 47 7.46 13.62 -3.00
N THR A 48 8.18 14.67 -2.56
CA THR A 48 8.06 15.16 -1.17
C THR A 48 6.73 15.87 -0.94
N VAL A 49 6.22 16.59 -1.94
CA VAL A 49 4.89 17.21 -1.87
C VAL A 49 3.82 16.13 -1.85
N GLU A 50 3.97 15.07 -2.64
CA GLU A 50 3.06 13.91 -2.63
C GLU A 50 3.02 13.24 -1.25
N LEU A 51 4.17 13.04 -0.60
CA LEU A 51 4.23 12.53 0.78
C LEU A 51 3.51 13.45 1.76
N ALA A 52 3.64 14.77 1.61
CA ALA A 52 2.91 15.73 2.43
C ALA A 52 1.40 15.70 2.16
N GLN A 53 0.97 15.38 0.93
CA GLN A 53 -0.45 15.19 0.60
C GLN A 53 -1.03 13.88 1.15
N GLN A 54 -0.20 12.84 1.27
CA GLN A 54 -0.59 11.52 1.78
C GLN A 54 -0.63 11.46 3.31
N HIS A 55 0.40 12.01 3.96
CA HIS A 55 0.61 11.86 5.40
C HIS A 55 0.62 13.17 6.19
N GLY A 56 0.47 14.32 5.51
CA GLY A 56 0.44 15.62 6.17
C GLY A 56 -0.82 15.81 7.01
N ILE A 57 -0.66 16.51 8.13
CA ILE A 57 -1.79 16.87 8.99
C ILE A 57 -2.38 18.19 8.46
N PRO A 58 -3.70 18.27 8.23
CA PRO A 58 -4.34 19.52 7.83
C PRO A 58 -4.28 20.54 8.97
N HIS A 59 -3.79 21.72 8.65
CA HIS A 59 -3.76 22.87 9.55
C HIS A 59 -4.29 24.09 8.80
N GLY A 60 -5.61 24.30 8.89
CA GLY A 60 -6.33 25.22 8.01
C GLY A 60 -6.17 24.82 6.55
N ASP A 61 -5.67 25.73 5.73
CA ASP A 61 -5.47 25.51 4.28
C ASP A 61 -4.15 24.79 3.94
N LYS A 62 -3.36 24.40 4.93
CA LYS A 62 -2.00 23.84 4.73
C LYS A 62 -1.97 22.37 5.13
N LEU A 63 -1.15 21.60 4.43
CA LEU A 63 -0.75 20.26 4.84
C LEU A 63 0.66 20.33 5.40
N VAL A 64 0.81 20.00 6.69
CA VAL A 64 2.09 20.09 7.39
C VAL A 64 2.65 18.69 7.59
N LEU A 65 3.81 18.43 6.98
CA LEU A 65 4.61 17.23 7.19
C LEU A 65 5.90 17.61 7.93
N GLY A 66 5.86 17.52 9.26
CA GLY A 66 7.00 17.81 10.13
C GLY A 66 7.82 16.56 10.47
N ARG A 67 8.93 16.76 11.20
CA ARG A 67 9.83 15.66 11.59
C ARG A 67 9.14 14.56 12.40
N LYS A 68 8.28 14.95 13.36
CA LYS A 68 7.54 13.98 14.20
C LYS A 68 6.61 13.10 13.37
N GLN A 69 5.94 13.69 12.39
CA GLN A 69 5.03 12.98 11.49
C GLN A 69 5.81 12.02 10.58
N ILE A 70 6.93 12.49 10.02
CA ILE A 70 7.80 11.65 9.19
C ILE A 70 8.29 10.43 9.99
N LEU A 71 8.75 10.64 11.23
CA LEU A 71 9.18 9.53 12.09
C LEU A 71 8.05 8.54 12.37
N ALA A 72 6.85 9.03 12.70
CA ALA A 72 5.69 8.16 12.94
C ALA A 72 5.29 7.33 11.69
N VAL A 73 5.36 7.93 10.51
CA VAL A 73 5.10 7.23 9.24
C VAL A 73 6.18 6.18 8.96
N LEU A 74 7.45 6.52 9.18
CA LEU A 74 8.55 5.56 9.03
C LEU A 74 8.41 4.39 9.99
N GLU A 75 8.07 4.63 11.26
CA GLU A 75 7.83 3.56 12.24
C GLU A 75 6.64 2.67 11.87
N ALA A 76 5.60 3.22 11.25
CA ALA A 76 4.49 2.43 10.72
C ALA A 76 4.94 1.54 9.55
N LEU A 77 5.67 2.12 8.60
CA LEU A 77 6.21 1.38 7.45
C LEU A 77 7.21 0.30 7.88
N ASP A 78 8.04 0.57 8.88
CA ASP A 78 8.99 -0.42 9.41
C ASP A 78 8.28 -1.58 10.12
N ARG A 79 7.16 -1.33 10.80
CA ARG A 79 6.32 -2.37 11.39
C ARG A 79 5.70 -3.24 10.30
N GLU A 80 5.10 -2.61 9.29
CA GLU A 80 4.53 -3.31 8.15
C GLU A 80 5.59 -4.11 7.39
N ARG A 81 6.78 -3.53 7.18
CA ARG A 81 7.93 -4.21 6.57
C ARG A 81 8.33 -5.45 7.35
N LYS A 82 8.37 -5.38 8.69
CA LYS A 82 8.69 -6.55 9.54
C LYS A 82 7.63 -7.65 9.41
N GLU A 83 6.36 -7.28 9.32
CA GLU A 83 5.28 -8.26 9.12
C GLU A 83 5.34 -8.91 7.74
N LEU A 84 5.63 -8.12 6.69
CA LEU A 84 5.82 -8.64 5.33
C LEU A 84 7.01 -9.59 5.24
N ILE A 85 8.13 -9.29 5.91
CA ILE A 85 9.28 -10.20 5.99
C ILE A 85 8.88 -11.50 6.68
N ARG A 86 8.16 -11.46 7.81
CA ARG A 86 7.68 -12.67 8.48
C ARG A 86 6.71 -13.49 7.62
N ALA A 87 5.84 -12.82 6.87
CA ALA A 87 4.92 -13.49 5.94
C ALA A 87 5.69 -14.15 4.79
N MET A 88 6.73 -13.48 4.28
CA MET A 88 7.63 -14.03 3.26
C MET A 88 8.43 -15.22 3.78
N ASP A 89 8.97 -15.15 5.00
CA ASP A 89 9.72 -16.26 5.64
C ASP A 89 8.85 -17.52 5.81
N LYS A 90 7.53 -17.34 5.99
CA LYS A 90 6.55 -18.44 6.05
C LYS A 90 6.13 -18.99 4.68
N GLY A 91 6.56 -18.35 3.58
CA GLY A 91 6.17 -18.72 2.21
C GLY A 91 4.84 -18.10 1.75
N GLY A 92 4.27 -17.15 2.50
CA GLY A 92 2.99 -16.51 2.20
C GLY A 92 1.81 -17.09 3.00
N VAL A 93 0.71 -16.34 3.05
CA VAL A 93 -0.50 -16.71 3.81
C VAL A 93 -1.71 -16.58 2.90
N ILE A 94 -2.59 -17.57 2.93
CA ILE A 94 -3.90 -17.54 2.27
C ILE A 94 -4.96 -17.26 3.31
N VAL A 95 -5.84 -16.31 3.04
CA VAL A 95 -6.99 -15.97 3.87
C VAL A 95 -8.26 -16.22 3.08
N VAL A 96 -9.21 -16.95 3.68
CA VAL A 96 -10.53 -17.24 3.10
C VAL A 96 -11.54 -16.32 3.75
N GLU A 97 -12.24 -15.52 2.95
CA GLU A 97 -13.30 -14.63 3.39
C GLU A 97 -14.63 -15.04 2.77
N CYS A 98 -15.73 -14.92 3.52
CA CYS A 98 -17.08 -15.17 3.03
C CYS A 98 -18.05 -14.18 3.67
N GLY A 99 -18.83 -13.46 2.85
CA GLY A 99 -19.86 -12.53 3.33
C GLY A 99 -19.34 -11.37 4.19
N GLY A 100 -18.08 -10.94 3.98
CA GLY A 100 -17.45 -9.90 4.80
C GLY A 100 -16.89 -10.38 6.14
N ALA A 101 -16.85 -11.70 6.38
CA ALA A 101 -16.21 -12.30 7.54
C ALA A 101 -14.98 -13.13 7.14
N LEU A 102 -13.95 -13.07 7.98
CA LEU A 102 -12.76 -13.92 7.88
C LEU A 102 -13.13 -15.34 8.33
N VAL A 103 -13.02 -16.32 7.44
CA VAL A 103 -13.38 -17.71 7.72
C VAL A 103 -12.19 -18.49 8.25
N THR A 104 -11.05 -18.48 7.53
CA THR A 104 -9.84 -19.21 7.94
C THR A 104 -8.59 -18.63 7.27
N ALA A 105 -7.42 -18.91 7.84
CA ALA A 105 -6.13 -18.59 7.24
C ALA A 105 -5.14 -19.76 7.38
N TYR A 106 -4.33 -20.00 6.35
CA TYR A 106 -3.32 -21.06 6.35
C TYR A 106 -2.11 -20.66 5.49
N ASP A 107 -0.97 -21.32 5.73
CA ASP A 107 0.27 -21.02 5.00
C ASP A 107 0.16 -21.46 3.53
N PHE A 108 0.68 -20.65 2.62
CA PHE A 108 0.57 -20.89 1.17
C PHE A 108 1.22 -22.22 0.75
N ASP A 109 2.36 -22.58 1.35
CA ASP A 109 3.13 -23.78 1.00
C ASP A 109 2.64 -25.07 1.71
N SER A 110 1.52 -25.01 2.43
CA SER A 110 0.98 -26.15 3.17
C SER A 110 0.47 -27.31 2.31
N PHE A 111 0.38 -27.14 0.98
CA PHE A 111 -0.14 -28.13 0.04
C PHE A 111 0.84 -29.24 -0.38
N ASN A 112 2.12 -29.18 -0.01
CA ASN A 112 3.11 -30.18 -0.44
C ASN A 112 3.19 -31.43 0.45
N ARG A 113 2.06 -31.92 0.95
CA ARG A 113 1.98 -33.19 1.71
C ARG A 113 1.08 -34.19 0.98
N TYR A 114 1.52 -34.67 -0.18
CA TYR A 114 1.01 -35.92 -0.76
C TYR A 114 2.03 -36.55 -1.71
#